data_AF-A0A7X3VN05-F1
#
_entry.id   AF-A0A7X3VN05-F1
#
_cell.length_a   1.000
_cell.length_b   1.000
_cell.length_c   1.000
_cell.angle_alpha   90.00
_cell.angle_beta   90.00
_cell.angle_gamma   90.00
#
_symmetry.space_group_name_H-M   'P 1'
#
loop_
_entity.id
_entity.type
_entity.pdbx_description
1 polymer ?
#
loop_
_entity_poly.entity_id
_entity_poly.type
_entity_poly.pdbx_seq_one_letter_code
_entity_poly.pdbx_strand_id
1 'polypeptide(L)'
;MNQDPKPTNAILIPQGAFIMGTDIEPFYGTALVNSEHAKLDEAPMHVRFLDAFLIEQYPVTNAEYAAFVAATDHPPPVHWKNGNFTPEDANLPVVHVSWHDSNAYAQWADKRLPTEAEWEKACRGPDGRIYPWGNIFIPDESESTETPPETLQILTASLTTVGSRPATSSPYGVGEAAGNVWEWTTDWYQPYPNPKHKETKQATSEKQKALRGGSWLEVRDGTAERYFRCANRLHAPPNYSAGNIGFRCVGAVPPGQAESVHVPVEPLIDYMKKKKLANLQLLQKRAQRNSFKDALIAFVLIGGAVYSVAVNPELMLGGTIVGMIGVGFLFTASVNFWRRWRAVQRAKQVESENFLISH
;
A
#
# COMPACT_ATOMS: atom_id res chain seq x y z
N MET A 1 41.40 20.03 3.75
CA MET A 1 40.29 20.74 4.42
C MET A 1 39.33 19.66 4.90
N ASN A 2 39.18 19.50 6.21
CA ASN A 2 38.14 18.64 6.78
C ASN A 2 36.80 19.25 6.38
N GLN A 3 36.10 18.62 5.43
CA GLN A 3 34.69 18.91 5.22
C GLN A 3 33.95 18.16 6.32
N ASP A 4 33.45 18.90 7.31
CA ASP A 4 32.42 18.37 8.19
C ASP A 4 31.30 17.77 7.30
N PRO A 5 30.78 16.58 7.62
CA PRO A 5 29.74 15.95 6.82
C PRO A 5 28.55 16.92 6.73
N LYS A 6 28.10 17.21 5.51
CA LYS A 6 26.85 17.96 5.24
C LYS A 6 25.78 17.42 6.20
N PRO A 7 25.07 18.27 6.97
CA PRO A 7 23.98 17.79 7.80
C PRO A 7 22.96 17.12 6.89
N THR A 8 22.96 15.79 6.92
CA THR A 8 21.98 14.97 6.23
C THR A 8 20.65 15.22 6.89
N ASN A 9 19.64 15.66 6.12
CA ASN A 9 18.22 15.64 6.52
C ASN A 9 17.72 14.19 6.62
N ALA A 10 18.45 13.34 7.35
CA ALA A 10 18.11 11.96 7.58
C ALA A 10 17.38 11.85 8.91
N ILE A 11 16.30 11.10 8.89
CA ILE A 11 15.41 10.84 10.01
C ILE A 11 15.78 9.49 10.62
N LEU A 12 15.98 9.47 11.94
CA LEU A 12 16.14 8.22 12.68
C LEU A 12 14.80 7.51 12.78
N ILE A 13 14.72 6.32 12.20
CA ILE A 13 13.63 5.38 12.45
C ILE A 13 14.09 4.45 13.58
N PRO A 14 13.44 4.49 14.76
CA PRO A 14 13.88 3.71 15.91
C PRO A 14 13.72 2.22 15.65
N GLN A 15 14.57 1.41 16.28
CA GLN A 15 14.40 -0.04 16.27
C GLN A 15 13.06 -0.42 16.88
N GLY A 16 12.45 -1.50 16.40
CA GLY A 16 11.20 -1.99 16.97
C GLY A 16 10.29 -2.70 15.98
N ALA A 17 9.26 -3.30 16.54
CA ALA A 17 8.20 -3.96 15.81
C ALA A 17 7.26 -2.94 15.14
N PHE A 18 6.75 -3.30 13.95
CA PHE A 18 5.69 -2.56 13.27
C PHE A 18 4.79 -3.51 12.48
N ILE A 19 3.63 -3.00 12.08
CA ILE A 19 2.66 -3.73 11.26
C ILE A 19 2.96 -3.44 9.79
N MET A 20 3.30 -4.49 9.03
CA MET A 20 3.52 -4.47 7.59
C MET A 20 2.33 -5.07 6.85
N GLY A 21 1.96 -4.50 5.71
CA GLY A 21 0.84 -4.96 4.90
C GLY A 21 -0.54 -4.59 5.42
N THR A 22 -1.59 -5.16 4.82
CA THR A 22 -2.98 -4.88 5.19
C THR A 22 -3.90 -6.06 4.87
N ASP A 23 -4.94 -6.23 5.70
CA ASP A 23 -6.05 -7.16 5.48
C ASP A 23 -7.35 -6.42 5.06
N ILE A 24 -7.25 -5.14 4.68
CA ILE A 24 -8.40 -4.30 4.33
C ILE A 24 -8.88 -4.63 2.90
N GLU A 25 -10.02 -5.32 2.79
CA GLU A 25 -10.55 -5.77 1.50
C GLU A 25 -10.92 -4.72 0.44
N PRO A 26 -11.44 -3.51 0.76
CA PRO A 26 -11.86 -2.58 -0.28
C PRO A 26 -10.74 -2.03 -1.18
N PHE A 27 -9.46 -2.25 -0.85
CA PHE A 27 -8.34 -1.70 -1.63
C PHE A 27 -7.53 -2.73 -2.44
N TYR A 28 -7.86 -4.02 -2.34
CA TYR A 28 -7.21 -5.09 -3.11
C TYR A 28 -7.27 -4.81 -4.63
N GLY A 29 -6.11 -4.65 -5.28
CA GLY A 29 -5.97 -4.54 -6.75
C GLY A 29 -4.55 -4.15 -7.14
N THR A 30 -4.20 -2.98 -7.69
CA THR A 30 -2.90 -2.67 -8.37
C THR A 30 -2.54 -3.54 -9.58
N ALA A 31 -3.08 -4.76 -9.66
CA ALA A 31 -3.34 -5.48 -10.88
C ALA A 31 -3.98 -4.63 -11.99
N LEU A 32 -3.19 -4.02 -12.87
CA LEU A 32 -3.63 -3.77 -14.24
C LEU A 32 -4.34 -5.04 -14.72
N VAL A 33 -5.65 -4.91 -14.94
CA VAL A 33 -6.56 -5.74 -15.74
C VAL A 33 -6.11 -7.20 -15.96
N ASN A 34 -6.85 -8.15 -15.35
CA ASN A 34 -6.92 -9.58 -15.72
C ASN A 34 -5.86 -10.56 -15.21
N SER A 35 -5.65 -10.67 -13.90
CA SER A 35 -5.23 -11.96 -13.33
C SER A 35 -5.97 -12.27 -12.03
N GLU A 36 -6.26 -13.55 -11.75
CA GLU A 36 -6.75 -14.01 -10.44
C GLU A 36 -5.80 -13.67 -9.28
N HIS A 37 -4.56 -13.23 -9.58
CA HIS A 37 -3.47 -12.94 -8.64
C HIS A 37 -3.38 -11.46 -8.23
N ALA A 38 -4.06 -10.58 -8.96
CA ALA A 38 -4.08 -9.13 -8.79
C ALA A 38 -4.71 -8.62 -7.47
N LYS A 39 -4.94 -9.42 -6.44
CA LYS A 39 -5.78 -8.99 -5.29
C LYS A 39 -5.21 -9.30 -3.89
N LEU A 40 -3.94 -9.69 -3.73
CA LEU A 40 -3.46 -10.19 -2.42
C LEU A 40 -1.99 -9.86 -2.10
N ASP A 41 -1.33 -8.97 -2.83
CA ASP A 41 0.11 -8.72 -2.65
C ASP A 41 0.45 -7.88 -1.40
N GLU A 42 -0.50 -7.10 -0.90
CA GLU A 42 -0.36 -6.35 0.36
C GLU A 42 -0.74 -7.19 1.61
N ALA A 43 -1.34 -8.36 1.39
CA ALA A 43 -1.83 -9.26 2.44
C ALA A 43 -0.93 -10.49 2.58
N PRO A 44 -0.80 -11.08 3.78
CA PRO A 44 -1.48 -10.69 5.01
C PRO A 44 -0.82 -9.50 5.70
N MET A 45 -1.61 -8.77 6.49
CA MET A 45 -1.07 -7.92 7.54
C MET A 45 -0.26 -8.79 8.53
N HIS A 46 0.99 -8.41 8.82
CA HIS A 46 1.89 -9.17 9.70
C HIS A 46 2.85 -8.27 10.48
N VAL A 47 3.39 -8.75 11.59
CA VAL A 47 4.38 -8.02 12.40
C VAL A 47 5.79 -8.28 11.85
N ARG A 48 6.58 -7.22 11.72
CA ARG A 48 8.02 -7.27 11.43
C ARG A 48 8.77 -6.50 12.49
N PHE A 49 9.95 -7.00 12.87
CA PHE A 49 10.90 -6.27 13.68
C PHE A 49 12.02 -5.77 12.78
N LEU A 50 12.38 -4.49 12.92
CA LEU A 50 13.51 -3.88 12.21
C LEU A 50 14.43 -3.20 13.23
N ASP A 51 15.73 -3.32 13.00
CA ASP A 51 16.74 -2.51 13.67
C ASP A 51 16.55 -1.01 13.35
N ALA A 52 17.25 -0.15 14.07
CA ALA A 52 17.22 1.28 13.81
C ALA A 52 17.97 1.58 12.50
N PHE A 53 17.45 2.52 11.71
CA PHE A 53 18.08 2.98 10.47
C PHE A 53 17.84 4.49 10.28
N LEU A 54 18.74 5.15 9.55
CA LEU A 54 18.53 6.52 9.08
C LEU A 54 17.91 6.47 7.69
N ILE A 55 16.84 7.21 7.45
CA ILE A 55 16.23 7.37 6.13
C ILE A 55 16.21 8.84 5.73
N GLU A 56 16.51 9.14 4.47
CA GLU A 56 16.40 10.51 3.97
C GLU A 56 14.96 11.02 4.08
N GLN A 57 14.82 12.23 4.61
CA GLN A 57 13.53 12.86 4.82
C GLN A 57 12.74 13.00 3.52
N TYR A 58 13.43 13.23 2.39
CA TYR A 58 12.85 13.42 1.07
C TYR A 58 13.54 12.54 0.01
N PRO A 59 12.92 12.33 -1.17
CA PRO A 59 13.58 11.72 -2.32
C PRO A 59 14.84 12.48 -2.75
N VAL A 60 15.77 11.76 -3.40
CA VAL A 60 16.98 12.35 -3.97
C VAL A 60 16.60 13.39 -5.04
N THR A 61 17.21 14.57 -4.95
CA THR A 61 16.94 15.68 -5.87
C THR A 61 17.80 15.64 -7.13
N ASN A 62 17.40 16.38 -8.17
CA ASN A 62 18.22 16.57 -9.37
C ASN A 62 19.62 17.12 -9.05
N ALA A 63 19.73 18.10 -8.14
CA ALA A 63 21.01 18.68 -7.74
C ALA A 63 21.94 17.66 -7.05
N GLU A 64 21.39 16.80 -6.21
CA GLU A 64 22.15 15.73 -5.56
C GLU A 64 22.59 14.66 -6.57
N TYR A 65 21.68 14.22 -7.45
CA TYR A 65 22.00 13.24 -8.50
C TYR A 65 23.02 13.79 -9.51
N ALA A 66 22.99 15.08 -9.81
CA ALA A 66 23.98 15.70 -10.70
C ALA A 66 25.39 15.71 -10.10
N ALA A 67 25.53 15.80 -8.78
CA ALA A 67 26.83 15.65 -8.12
C ALA A 67 27.40 14.23 -8.32
N PHE A 68 26.54 13.21 -8.29
CA PHE A 68 26.92 11.83 -8.61
C PHE A 68 27.35 11.68 -10.07
N VAL A 69 26.54 12.20 -11.02
CA VAL A 69 26.86 12.20 -12.46
C VAL A 69 28.23 12.86 -12.70
N ALA A 70 28.45 14.05 -12.15
CA ALA A 70 29.72 14.77 -12.31
C ALA A 70 30.91 14.04 -11.67
N ALA A 71 30.71 13.34 -10.56
CA ALA A 71 31.78 12.63 -9.85
C ALA A 71 32.16 11.28 -10.49
N THR A 72 31.27 10.66 -11.26
CA THR A 72 31.41 9.27 -11.72
C THR A 72 31.32 9.09 -13.22
N ASP A 73 30.96 10.13 -13.97
CA ASP A 73 30.63 10.08 -15.41
C ASP A 73 29.43 9.15 -15.70
N HIS A 74 28.57 8.92 -14.71
CA HIS A 74 27.35 8.13 -14.87
C HIS A 74 26.37 8.84 -15.82
N PRO A 75 25.63 8.13 -16.69
CA PRO A 75 24.70 8.76 -17.61
C PRO A 75 23.64 9.64 -16.89
N PRO A 76 23.44 10.90 -17.33
CA PRO A 76 22.39 11.75 -16.77
C PRO A 76 20.99 11.22 -17.18
N PRO A 77 19.94 11.56 -16.41
CA PRO A 77 18.56 11.24 -16.79
C PRO A 77 18.22 11.69 -18.21
N VAL A 78 17.49 10.86 -18.95
CA VAL A 78 17.25 11.05 -20.40
C VAL A 78 16.54 12.35 -20.77
N HIS A 79 15.82 12.97 -19.83
CA HIS A 79 15.08 14.21 -20.05
C HIS A 79 15.92 15.47 -19.80
N TRP A 80 17.11 15.34 -19.21
CA TRP A 80 18.04 16.45 -18.99
C TRP A 80 18.62 16.92 -20.32
N LYS A 81 18.44 18.20 -20.65
CA LYS A 81 18.91 18.77 -21.91
C LYS A 81 20.42 18.98 -21.84
N ASN A 82 21.16 18.40 -22.78
CA ASN A 82 22.62 18.42 -22.79
C ASN A 82 23.22 17.94 -21.45
N GLY A 83 22.60 16.93 -20.83
CA GLY A 83 23.04 16.37 -19.55
C GLY A 83 22.82 17.27 -18.34
N ASN A 84 22.00 18.32 -18.44
CA ASN A 84 21.69 19.24 -17.34
C ASN A 84 20.19 19.44 -17.13
N PHE A 85 19.80 19.73 -15.88
CA PHE A 85 18.49 20.21 -15.48
C PHE A 85 18.48 21.76 -15.44
N THR A 86 17.32 22.41 -15.43
CA THR A 86 17.26 23.87 -15.27
C THR A 86 17.39 24.26 -13.79
N PRO A 87 17.93 25.43 -13.42
CA PRO A 87 18.11 25.81 -12.02
C PRO A 87 16.83 25.72 -11.16
N GLU A 88 15.66 25.92 -11.76
CA GLU A 88 14.35 25.82 -11.11
C GLU A 88 14.00 24.38 -10.71
N ASP A 89 14.50 23.40 -11.45
CA ASP A 89 14.26 21.97 -11.25
C ASP A 89 15.24 21.33 -10.27
N ALA A 90 16.19 22.11 -9.72
CA ALA A 90 17.27 21.62 -8.86
C ALA A 90 16.79 20.78 -7.67
N ASN A 91 15.68 21.20 -7.06
CA ASN A 91 15.11 20.58 -5.86
C ASN A 91 13.89 19.68 -6.18
N LEU A 92 13.61 19.41 -7.45
CA LEU A 92 12.67 18.35 -7.82
C LEU A 92 13.32 16.98 -7.57
N PRO A 93 12.53 15.96 -7.16
CA PRO A 93 13.02 14.58 -7.15
C PRO A 93 13.59 14.19 -8.51
N VAL A 94 14.73 13.50 -8.51
CA VAL A 94 15.24 12.92 -9.75
C VAL A 94 14.30 11.81 -10.23
N VAL A 95 13.96 11.85 -11.51
CA VAL A 95 13.10 10.85 -12.19
C VAL A 95 13.78 10.33 -13.45
N HIS A 96 13.17 9.35 -14.13
CA HIS A 96 13.79 8.62 -15.23
C HIS A 96 15.09 7.91 -14.84
N VAL A 97 15.13 7.39 -13.60
CA VAL A 97 16.23 6.58 -13.06
C VAL A 97 15.75 5.15 -12.85
N SER A 98 16.55 4.19 -13.32
CA SER A 98 16.29 2.77 -13.10
C SER A 98 16.66 2.35 -11.67
N TRP A 99 16.35 1.12 -11.30
CA TRP A 99 16.81 0.56 -10.03
C TRP A 99 18.33 0.53 -9.96
N HIS A 100 19.00 0.24 -11.09
CA HIS A 100 20.46 0.19 -11.16
C HIS A 100 21.10 1.57 -10.98
N ASP A 101 20.53 2.60 -11.61
CA ASP A 101 20.96 4.00 -11.45
C ASP A 101 20.82 4.45 -9.99
N SER A 102 19.65 4.17 -9.41
CA SER A 102 19.32 4.51 -8.02
C SER A 102 20.26 3.82 -7.03
N ASN A 103 20.55 2.53 -7.25
CA ASN A 103 21.46 1.77 -6.41
C ASN A 103 22.92 2.21 -6.58
N ALA A 104 23.35 2.57 -7.79
CA ALA A 104 24.69 3.10 -8.05
C ALA A 104 24.91 4.44 -7.34
N TYR A 105 23.94 5.35 -7.42
CA TYR A 105 23.95 6.60 -6.65
C TYR A 105 24.06 6.31 -5.15
N ALA A 106 23.21 5.41 -4.63
CA ALA A 106 23.18 5.12 -3.20
C ALA A 106 24.54 4.60 -2.70
N GLN A 107 25.18 3.71 -3.45
CA GLN A 107 26.52 3.20 -3.13
C GLN A 107 27.58 4.29 -3.19
N TRP A 108 27.56 5.16 -4.21
CA TRP A 108 28.47 6.30 -4.31
C TRP A 108 28.33 7.26 -3.11
N ALA A 109 27.09 7.44 -2.61
CA ALA A 109 26.79 8.28 -1.47
C ALA A 109 27.05 7.61 -0.09
N ASP A 110 27.69 6.43 -0.05
CA ASP A 110 27.90 5.60 1.14
C ASP A 110 26.59 5.26 1.89
N LYS A 111 25.55 4.98 1.09
CA LYS A 111 24.18 4.65 1.52
C LYS A 111 23.72 3.38 0.82
N ARG A 112 22.43 3.06 0.96
CA ARG A 112 21.74 2.04 0.18
C ARG A 112 20.29 2.46 -0.07
N LEU A 113 19.60 1.76 -0.97
CA LEU A 113 18.14 1.84 -1.06
C LEU A 113 17.49 1.23 0.18
N PRO A 114 16.30 1.70 0.59
CA PRO A 114 15.53 1.07 1.65
C PRO A 114 15.06 -0.32 1.22
N THR A 115 14.95 -1.23 2.18
CA THR A 115 14.08 -2.40 2.00
C THR A 115 12.63 -1.96 1.98
N GLU A 116 11.76 -2.79 1.42
CA GLU A 116 10.33 -2.51 1.42
C GLU A 116 9.76 -2.38 2.84
N ALA A 117 10.26 -3.18 3.78
CA ALA A 117 9.85 -3.14 5.17
C ALA A 117 10.30 -1.83 5.85
N GLU A 118 11.54 -1.38 5.61
CA GLU A 118 12.04 -0.10 6.12
C GLU A 118 11.24 1.07 5.57
N TRP A 119 10.98 1.06 4.26
CA TRP A 119 10.16 2.07 3.61
C TRP A 119 8.76 2.13 4.21
N GLU A 120 8.09 0.97 4.36
CA GLU A 120 6.75 0.93 4.92
C GLU A 120 6.72 1.37 6.37
N LYS A 121 7.69 0.96 7.20
CA LYS A 121 7.79 1.43 8.59
C LYS A 121 7.96 2.96 8.63
N ALA A 122 8.84 3.50 7.80
CA ALA A 122 9.12 4.94 7.72
C ALA A 122 7.88 5.75 7.28
N CYS A 123 7.12 5.24 6.30
CA CYS A 123 5.85 5.82 5.84
C CYS A 123 4.75 5.74 6.90
N ARG A 124 4.59 4.55 7.48
CA ARG A 124 3.39 4.18 8.25
C ARG A 124 3.46 4.60 9.70
N GLY A 125 4.63 4.63 10.32
CA GLY A 125 4.69 4.80 11.77
C GLY A 125 4.26 3.55 12.55
N PRO A 126 4.17 3.64 13.89
CA PRO A 126 3.96 2.48 14.76
C PRO A 126 2.49 2.05 14.92
N ASP A 127 1.54 2.88 14.49
CA ASP A 127 0.10 2.72 14.78
C ASP A 127 -0.71 2.03 13.67
N GLY A 128 -0.05 1.59 12.61
CA GLY A 128 -0.69 0.85 11.53
C GLY A 128 -1.65 1.68 10.67
N ARG A 129 -1.49 3.01 10.63
CA ARG A 129 -2.30 3.91 9.79
C ARG A 129 -2.26 3.57 8.30
N ILE A 130 -3.22 4.11 7.55
CA ILE A 130 -3.38 3.86 6.11
C ILE A 130 -2.42 4.72 5.27
N TYR A 131 -2.37 6.02 5.55
CA TYR A 131 -1.54 7.03 4.90
C TYR A 131 -0.53 7.61 5.91
N PRO A 132 0.57 8.26 5.48
CA PRO A 132 1.51 8.88 6.41
C PRO A 132 0.84 9.83 7.42
N TRP A 133 -0.15 10.61 6.96
CA TRP A 133 -0.89 11.59 7.75
C TRP A 133 -2.08 11.02 8.54
N GLY A 134 -2.45 9.74 8.36
CA GLY A 134 -3.54 9.12 9.13
C GLY A 134 -4.40 8.13 8.35
N ASN A 135 -5.67 8.02 8.74
CA ASN A 135 -6.58 6.98 8.22
C ASN A 135 -7.67 7.51 7.28
N ILE A 136 -7.77 8.83 7.15
CA ILE A 136 -8.76 9.47 6.29
C ILE A 136 -8.02 9.94 5.05
N PHE A 137 -8.48 9.48 3.87
CA PHE A 137 -8.00 10.05 2.63
C PHE A 137 -8.54 11.46 2.51
N ILE A 138 -7.70 12.36 2.03
CA ILE A 138 -8.07 13.75 1.84
C ILE A 138 -8.83 13.80 0.52
N PRO A 139 -10.14 14.07 0.53
CA PRO A 139 -10.91 14.06 -0.70
C PRO A 139 -10.44 15.18 -1.64
N ASP A 140 -10.44 14.84 -2.93
CA ASP A 140 -10.41 15.79 -4.03
C ASP A 140 -11.56 16.79 -3.88
N GLU A 141 -11.39 18.00 -4.42
CA GLU A 141 -12.02 19.28 -4.04
C GLU A 141 -13.57 19.39 -4.02
N SER A 142 -14.35 18.31 -4.13
CA SER A 142 -15.74 18.44 -4.60
C SER A 142 -16.82 18.81 -3.57
N GLU A 143 -16.68 18.61 -2.25
CA GLU A 143 -17.84 18.86 -1.33
C GLU A 143 -17.53 19.31 0.11
N SER A 144 -16.30 19.67 0.48
CA SER A 144 -15.98 20.13 1.85
C SER A 144 -15.46 21.55 1.87
N THR A 145 -16.27 22.49 2.36
CA THR A 145 -15.84 23.86 2.72
C THR A 145 -14.91 23.88 3.95
N GLU A 146 -14.62 22.71 4.53
CA GLU A 146 -13.82 22.55 5.75
C GLU A 146 -12.41 21.99 5.47
N THR A 147 -12.06 21.71 4.21
CA THR A 147 -10.73 21.15 3.88
C THR A 147 -9.65 22.21 4.12
N PRO A 148 -8.71 22.02 5.05
CA PRO A 148 -7.66 23.01 5.30
C PRO A 148 -6.81 23.23 4.04
N PRO A 149 -6.43 24.47 3.69
CA PRO A 149 -5.62 24.77 2.49
C PRO A 149 -4.30 23.99 2.40
N GLU A 150 -3.70 23.64 3.53
CA GLU A 150 -2.48 22.84 3.62
C GLU A 150 -2.66 21.40 3.06
N THR A 151 -3.90 20.93 3.05
CA THR A 151 -4.28 19.58 2.59
C THR A 151 -4.41 19.50 1.07
N LEU A 152 -4.64 20.64 0.39
CA LEU A 152 -4.69 20.74 -1.08
C LEU A 152 -3.30 20.52 -1.72
N GLN A 153 -2.23 20.82 -0.99
CA GLN A 153 -0.86 20.58 -1.43
C GLN A 153 -0.56 19.08 -1.62
N ILE A 154 -1.31 18.20 -0.94
CA ILE A 154 -1.12 16.74 -0.98
C ILE A 154 -1.51 16.16 -2.35
N LEU A 155 -2.53 16.73 -2.99
CA LEU A 155 -3.08 16.29 -4.28
C LEU A 155 -2.50 17.10 -5.44
N THR A 156 -1.17 17.17 -5.52
CA THR A 156 -0.52 17.85 -6.65
C THR A 156 -0.33 16.89 -7.84
N ALA A 157 -0.91 17.28 -8.98
CA ALA A 157 -0.91 16.56 -10.25
C ALA A 157 0.36 16.79 -11.11
N SER A 158 1.47 17.18 -10.49
CA SER A 158 2.77 17.39 -11.11
C SER A 158 3.88 17.08 -10.10
N LEU A 159 5.10 16.90 -10.60
CA LEU A 159 6.28 16.81 -9.74
C LEU A 159 6.42 18.11 -8.94
N THR A 160 6.73 18.01 -7.65
CA THR A 160 6.93 19.18 -6.76
C THR A 160 8.29 19.17 -6.11
N THR A 161 8.78 20.36 -5.79
CA THR A 161 10.00 20.55 -5.00
C THR A 161 9.89 19.78 -3.69
N VAL A 162 10.95 19.05 -3.34
CA VAL A 162 10.97 18.31 -2.07
C VAL A 162 10.73 19.25 -0.89
N GLY A 163 9.91 18.82 0.06
CA GLY A 163 9.55 19.60 1.25
C GLY A 163 8.47 20.66 1.03
N SER A 164 7.91 20.79 -0.18
CA SER A 164 6.80 21.73 -0.43
C SER A 164 5.46 21.25 0.13
N ARG A 165 5.39 20.03 0.68
CA ARG A 165 4.16 19.39 1.19
C ARG A 165 4.33 18.83 2.61
N PRO A 166 4.65 19.67 3.62
CA PRO A 166 4.98 19.20 4.97
C PRO A 166 3.84 18.44 5.66
N ALA A 167 2.57 18.73 5.30
CA ALA A 167 1.39 18.03 5.81
C ALA A 167 1.34 16.53 5.41
N THR A 168 2.16 16.10 4.45
CA THR A 168 2.28 14.69 4.04
C THR A 168 3.23 13.87 4.91
N SER A 169 3.89 14.49 5.88
CA SER A 169 4.94 13.82 6.66
C SER A 169 4.38 12.68 7.51
N SER A 170 5.13 11.59 7.59
CA SER A 170 4.83 10.48 8.50
C SER A 170 5.02 10.91 9.97
N PRO A 171 4.58 10.09 10.95
CA PRO A 171 4.85 10.34 12.37
C PRO A 171 6.33 10.50 12.74
N TYR A 172 7.21 9.91 11.93
CA TYR A 172 8.65 10.02 12.12
C TYR A 172 9.22 11.30 11.49
N GLY A 173 8.43 12.05 10.71
CA GLY A 173 8.88 13.24 9.99
C GLY A 173 9.39 12.96 8.57
N VAL A 174 9.21 11.74 8.05
CA VAL A 174 9.55 11.39 6.67
C VAL A 174 8.54 12.04 5.73
N GLY A 175 9.01 12.97 4.90
CA GLY A 175 8.18 13.74 4.00
C GLY A 175 7.94 13.00 2.68
N GLU A 176 6.77 13.23 2.11
CA GLU A 176 6.44 12.85 0.72
C GLU A 176 6.62 11.36 0.40
N ALA A 177 6.54 10.49 1.40
CA ALA A 177 6.50 9.04 1.18
C ALA A 177 5.20 8.59 0.46
N ALA A 178 4.19 9.46 0.37
CA ALA A 178 3.00 9.24 -0.44
C ALA A 178 2.88 10.33 -1.51
N GLY A 179 2.92 9.93 -2.78
CA GLY A 179 2.95 10.84 -3.93
C GLY A 179 4.34 11.39 -4.25
N ASN A 180 4.39 12.49 -5.02
CA ASN A 180 5.57 12.89 -5.81
C ASN A 180 5.99 11.81 -6.80
N VAL A 181 6.75 10.83 -6.34
CA VAL A 181 7.38 9.81 -7.17
C VAL A 181 7.23 8.46 -6.51
N TRP A 182 7.03 7.44 -7.34
CA TRP A 182 7.27 6.06 -6.92
C TRP A 182 8.74 5.92 -6.54
N GLU A 183 9.02 5.17 -5.47
CA GLU A 183 10.37 5.02 -4.95
C GLU A 183 10.87 3.58 -5.03
N TRP A 184 12.05 3.39 -5.62
CA TRP A 184 12.73 2.10 -5.68
C TRP A 184 13.12 1.59 -4.29
N THR A 185 12.92 0.29 -4.07
CA THR A 185 13.38 -0.44 -2.88
C THR A 185 14.36 -1.56 -3.27
N THR A 186 15.07 -2.15 -2.31
CA THR A 186 16.01 -3.24 -2.59
C THR A 186 15.34 -4.55 -2.98
N ASP A 187 14.09 -4.76 -2.55
CA ASP A 187 13.43 -6.06 -2.55
C ASP A 187 13.01 -6.50 -3.95
N TRP A 188 13.17 -7.79 -4.22
CA TRP A 188 12.49 -8.42 -5.36
C TRP A 188 11.02 -8.55 -5.01
N TYR A 189 10.15 -8.08 -5.89
CA TYR A 189 8.72 -8.11 -5.68
C TYR A 189 8.22 -9.57 -5.65
N GLN A 190 7.65 -9.93 -4.50
CA GLN A 190 6.98 -11.20 -4.27
C GLN A 190 5.73 -10.95 -3.41
N PRO A 191 4.65 -11.71 -3.62
CA PRO A 191 3.51 -11.70 -2.69
C PRO A 191 4.00 -12.01 -1.27
N TYR A 192 3.41 -11.38 -0.25
CA TYR A 192 3.77 -11.73 1.12
C TYR A 192 3.45 -13.21 1.42
N PRO A 193 4.28 -13.90 2.21
CA PRO A 193 4.04 -15.30 2.55
C PRO A 193 2.64 -15.48 3.16
N ASN A 194 1.79 -16.26 2.49
CA ASN A 194 0.42 -16.49 2.92
C ASN A 194 0.17 -18.00 3.09
N PRO A 195 0.01 -18.52 4.32
CA PRO A 195 -0.22 -19.94 4.59
C PRO A 195 -1.47 -20.51 3.89
N LYS A 196 -2.42 -19.65 3.50
CA LYS A 196 -3.68 -20.04 2.83
C LYS A 196 -3.54 -20.17 1.31
N HIS A 197 -2.48 -19.63 0.74
CA HIS A 197 -2.17 -19.72 -0.68
C HIS A 197 -0.88 -20.53 -0.82
N LYS A 198 -1.03 -21.85 -1.00
CA LYS A 198 0.09 -22.69 -1.41
C LYS A 198 0.62 -22.13 -2.73
N GLU A 199 1.93 -21.87 -2.76
CA GLU A 199 2.64 -21.21 -3.85
C GLU A 199 2.09 -21.57 -5.23
N THR A 200 1.60 -20.56 -5.96
CA THR A 200 1.32 -20.71 -7.38
C THR A 200 2.65 -20.69 -8.13
N LYS A 201 2.83 -21.67 -9.03
CA LYS A 201 4.01 -21.83 -9.89
C LYS A 201 4.45 -20.46 -10.41
N GLN A 202 5.69 -20.10 -10.10
CA GLN A 202 6.34 -18.89 -10.59
C GLN A 202 6.32 -18.95 -12.12
N ALA A 203 5.40 -18.21 -12.74
CA ALA A 203 5.40 -18.02 -14.18
C ALA A 203 6.74 -17.36 -14.55
N THR A 204 7.24 -17.70 -15.73
CA THR A 204 8.55 -17.36 -16.29
C THR A 204 8.76 -15.87 -16.58
N SER A 205 8.22 -14.96 -15.77
CA SER A 205 8.45 -13.52 -15.90
C SER A 205 9.82 -13.14 -15.34
N GLU A 206 10.46 -12.15 -15.96
CA GLU A 206 11.65 -11.51 -15.41
C GLU A 206 11.40 -11.06 -13.96
N LYS A 207 12.41 -11.20 -13.10
CA LYS A 207 12.30 -10.73 -11.71
C LYS A 207 12.13 -9.22 -11.69
N GLN A 208 11.18 -8.73 -10.90
CA GLN A 208 10.87 -7.31 -10.78
C GLN A 208 11.23 -6.78 -9.38
N LYS A 209 11.60 -5.51 -9.30
CA LYS A 209 11.90 -4.82 -8.03
C LYS A 209 10.65 -4.10 -7.52
N ALA A 210 10.49 -4.03 -6.21
CA ALA A 210 9.35 -3.37 -5.59
C ALA A 210 9.51 -1.84 -5.61
N LEU A 211 8.38 -1.17 -5.86
CA LEU A 211 8.18 0.28 -5.85
C LEU A 211 7.12 0.63 -4.80
N ARG A 212 7.30 1.75 -4.10
CA ARG A 212 6.37 2.21 -3.05
C ARG A 212 6.00 3.68 -3.19
N GLY A 213 4.89 4.08 -2.60
CA GLY A 213 4.50 5.48 -2.36
C GLY A 213 3.49 6.11 -3.32
N GLY A 214 3.32 5.60 -4.54
CA GLY A 214 2.55 6.34 -5.54
C GLY A 214 3.30 7.59 -6.04
N SER A 215 2.73 8.27 -7.03
CA SER A 215 3.34 9.45 -7.64
C SER A 215 2.31 10.54 -7.93
N TRP A 216 2.79 11.65 -8.51
CA TRP A 216 1.93 12.72 -9.00
C TRP A 216 0.96 12.27 -10.11
N LEU A 217 1.21 11.15 -10.80
CA LEU A 217 0.31 10.61 -11.82
C LEU A 217 -0.98 10.06 -11.22
N GLU A 218 -0.92 9.43 -10.04
CA GLU A 218 -2.09 8.86 -9.38
C GLU A 218 -3.06 9.94 -8.89
N VAL A 219 -2.58 11.19 -8.73
CA VAL A 219 -3.47 12.35 -8.55
C VAL A 219 -4.22 12.65 -9.85
N ARG A 220 -3.51 12.67 -10.99
CA ARG A 220 -4.10 12.99 -12.31
C ARG A 220 -5.14 11.99 -12.78
N ASP A 221 -4.98 10.71 -12.45
CA ASP A 221 -5.90 9.65 -12.87
C ASP A 221 -7.00 9.34 -11.84
N GLY A 222 -7.01 10.07 -10.72
CA GLY A 222 -8.00 9.91 -9.65
C GLY A 222 -7.82 8.66 -8.79
N THR A 223 -6.63 8.03 -8.81
CA THR A 223 -6.35 6.80 -8.04
C THR A 223 -5.47 7.01 -6.81
N ALA A 224 -5.15 8.26 -6.44
CA ALA A 224 -4.31 8.61 -5.29
C ALA A 224 -4.77 7.95 -3.98
N GLU A 225 -6.09 7.89 -3.72
CA GLU A 225 -6.66 7.21 -2.53
C GLU A 225 -6.15 5.76 -2.42
N ARG A 226 -5.98 5.10 -3.56
CA ARG A 226 -5.52 3.72 -3.60
C ARG A 226 -4.01 3.60 -3.40
N TYR A 227 -3.23 4.41 -4.11
CA TYR A 227 -1.79 4.20 -4.24
C TYR A 227 -0.95 4.94 -3.19
N PHE A 228 -1.51 5.97 -2.54
CA PHE A 228 -0.82 6.72 -1.47
C PHE A 228 -0.82 5.99 -0.12
N ARG A 229 -1.44 4.81 -0.04
CA ARG A 229 -1.46 4.01 1.18
C ARG A 229 -0.06 3.47 1.45
N CYS A 230 0.41 3.54 2.69
CA CYS A 230 1.71 3.01 3.07
C CYS A 230 1.83 1.52 2.81
N ALA A 231 0.74 0.76 2.78
CA ALA A 231 0.73 -0.67 2.45
C ALA A 231 0.93 -0.98 0.95
N ASN A 232 0.73 0.01 0.08
CA ASN A 232 0.52 -0.23 -1.35
C ASN A 232 1.81 -0.48 -2.12
N ARG A 233 1.81 -1.51 -2.96
CA ARG A 233 3.00 -2.00 -3.63
C ARG A 233 2.80 -1.97 -5.13
N LEU A 234 3.83 -1.55 -5.84
CA LEU A 234 3.96 -1.72 -7.28
C LEU A 234 5.29 -2.43 -7.56
N HIS A 235 5.51 -2.82 -8.81
CA HIS A 235 6.75 -3.44 -9.23
C HIS A 235 7.05 -3.10 -10.69
N ALA A 236 8.34 -3.11 -11.02
CA ALA A 236 8.79 -2.97 -12.39
C ALA A 236 10.13 -3.71 -12.59
N PRO A 237 10.51 -4.05 -13.84
CA PRO A 237 11.83 -4.59 -14.13
C PRO A 237 12.92 -3.63 -13.65
N PRO A 238 14.08 -4.11 -13.17
CA PRO A 238 15.11 -3.24 -12.59
C PRO A 238 15.73 -2.25 -13.60
N ASN A 239 15.65 -2.52 -14.91
CA ASN A 239 16.07 -1.63 -15.98
C ASN A 239 15.00 -0.60 -16.39
N TYR A 240 13.78 -0.71 -15.87
CA TYR A 240 12.69 0.20 -16.21
C TYR A 240 12.93 1.57 -15.55
N SER A 241 12.52 2.63 -16.23
CA SER A 241 12.51 3.99 -15.68
C SER A 241 11.32 4.77 -16.25
N ALA A 242 10.82 5.75 -15.49
CA ALA A 242 9.71 6.60 -15.89
C ALA A 242 9.79 7.98 -15.25
N GLY A 243 9.08 8.96 -15.80
CA GLY A 243 9.05 10.35 -15.32
C GLY A 243 8.34 10.58 -13.99
N ASN A 244 7.91 9.49 -13.34
CA ASN A 244 7.28 9.49 -12.04
C ASN A 244 7.93 8.45 -11.09
N ILE A 245 9.09 7.89 -11.44
CA ILE A 245 9.86 6.95 -10.64
C ILE A 245 11.20 7.59 -10.26
N GLY A 246 11.43 7.70 -8.95
CA GLY A 246 12.67 8.15 -8.32
C GLY A 246 13.05 7.20 -7.18
N PHE A 247 13.73 7.73 -6.16
CA PHE A 247 14.15 6.96 -4.99
C PHE A 247 14.57 7.86 -3.83
N ARG A 248 14.70 7.26 -2.64
CA ARG A 248 15.37 7.84 -1.48
C ARG A 248 16.37 6.83 -0.92
N CYS A 249 17.32 7.30 -0.12
CA CYS A 249 18.32 6.43 0.49
C CYS A 249 18.12 6.23 1.99
N VAL A 250 18.72 5.15 2.50
CA VAL A 250 18.93 4.90 3.92
C VAL A 250 20.42 4.76 4.23
N GLY A 251 20.81 5.19 5.42
CA GLY A 251 22.17 5.13 5.93
C GLY A 251 22.25 4.34 7.25
N ALA A 252 23.47 3.99 7.65
CA ALA A 252 23.72 3.35 8.93
C ALA A 252 23.51 4.35 10.09
N VAL A 253 23.00 3.87 11.22
CA VAL A 253 22.90 4.66 12.45
C VAL A 253 24.27 4.69 13.14
N PRO A 254 24.82 5.88 13.47
CA PRO A 254 26.04 5.97 14.26
C PRO A 254 25.89 5.28 15.63
N PRO A 255 26.95 4.65 16.15
CA PRO A 255 26.92 4.06 17.49
C PRO A 255 26.44 5.07 18.54
N GLY A 256 25.45 4.67 19.36
CA GLY A 256 24.92 5.50 20.46
C GLY A 256 23.67 6.33 20.14
N GLN A 257 23.21 6.38 18.89
CA GLN A 257 21.94 7.04 18.52
C GLN A 257 20.75 6.09 18.37
N ALA A 258 20.95 4.78 18.56
CA ALA A 258 19.86 3.81 18.48
C ALA A 258 19.00 3.85 19.76
N GLU A 259 18.05 4.78 19.83
CA GLU A 259 17.03 4.76 20.87
C GLU A 259 16.04 3.62 20.61
N SER A 260 15.83 2.77 21.62
CA SER A 260 14.83 1.71 21.56
C SER A 260 13.45 2.27 21.87
N VAL A 261 12.60 2.45 20.86
CA VAL A 261 11.17 2.61 21.10
C VAL A 261 10.58 1.21 21.25
N HIS A 262 10.37 0.78 22.50
CA HIS A 262 9.73 -0.50 22.76
C HIS A 262 8.23 -0.40 22.45
N VAL A 263 7.86 -0.83 21.24
CA VAL A 263 6.47 -1.17 20.93
C VAL A 263 6.30 -2.66 21.23
N PRO A 264 5.61 -3.04 22.32
CA PRO A 264 5.41 -4.45 22.66
C PRO A 264 4.66 -5.16 21.54
N VAL A 265 5.07 -6.39 21.25
CA VAL A 265 4.53 -7.18 20.13
C VAL A 265 3.10 -7.64 20.43
N GLU A 266 2.78 -7.93 21.69
CA GLU A 266 1.47 -8.41 22.12
C GLU A 266 0.34 -7.40 21.84
N PRO A 267 0.47 -6.09 22.15
CA PRO A 267 -0.50 -5.09 21.75
C PRO A 267 -0.64 -4.93 20.23
N LEU A 268 0.42 -5.11 19.45
CA LEU A 268 0.33 -5.08 17.99
C LEU A 268 -0.47 -6.28 17.47
N ILE A 269 -0.22 -7.48 18.01
CA ILE A 269 -0.98 -8.68 17.66
C ILE A 269 -2.45 -8.52 18.04
N ASP A 270 -2.75 -8.03 19.24
CA ASP A 270 -4.13 -7.78 19.69
C ASP A 270 -4.83 -6.73 18.81
N TYR A 271 -4.14 -5.64 18.48
CA TYR A 271 -4.64 -4.62 17.55
C TYR A 271 -4.97 -5.22 16.17
N MET A 272 -4.07 -6.03 15.62
CA MET A 272 -4.29 -6.72 14.35
C MET A 272 -5.50 -7.66 14.41
N LYS A 273 -5.64 -8.45 15.48
CA LYS A 273 -6.79 -9.34 15.69
C LYS A 273 -8.10 -8.54 15.77
N LYS A 274 -8.14 -7.44 16.54
CA LYS A 274 -9.30 -6.55 16.66
C LYS A 274 -9.69 -5.93 15.32
N LYS A 275 -8.73 -5.41 14.55
CA LYS A 275 -8.98 -4.84 13.21
C LYS A 275 -9.49 -5.90 12.23
N LYS A 276 -8.90 -7.09 12.24
CA LYS A 276 -9.35 -8.22 11.42
C LYS A 276 -10.78 -8.62 11.76
N LEU A 277 -11.12 -8.70 13.04
CA LEU A 277 -12.48 -8.99 13.49
C LEU A 277 -13.46 -7.91 13.04
N ALA A 278 -13.13 -6.62 13.23
CA ALA A 278 -13.98 -5.50 12.79
C ALA A 278 -14.21 -5.52 11.26
N ASN A 279 -13.18 -5.82 10.47
CA ASN A 279 -13.30 -5.96 9.01
C ASN A 279 -14.22 -7.13 8.64
N LEU A 280 -14.06 -8.30 9.28
CA LEU A 280 -14.93 -9.46 9.05
C LEU A 280 -16.39 -9.16 9.42
N GLN A 281 -16.63 -8.45 10.52
CA GLN A 281 -17.96 -8.01 10.92
C GLN A 281 -18.56 -7.01 9.92
N LEU A 282 -17.77 -6.07 9.39
CA LEU A 282 -18.22 -5.15 8.35
C LEU A 282 -18.59 -5.89 7.05
N LEU A 283 -17.78 -6.86 6.64
CA LEU A 283 -18.07 -7.72 5.48
C LEU A 283 -19.35 -8.52 5.71
N GLN A 284 -19.54 -9.06 6.92
CA GLN A 284 -20.78 -9.75 7.29
C GLN A 284 -21.99 -8.81 7.19
N LYS A 285 -21.90 -7.58 7.71
CA LYS A 285 -22.97 -6.57 7.59
C LYS A 285 -23.24 -6.17 6.13
N ARG A 286 -22.20 -5.95 5.32
CA ARG A 286 -22.34 -5.65 3.87
C ARG A 286 -22.99 -6.82 3.12
N ALA A 287 -22.56 -8.05 3.41
CA ALA A 287 -23.14 -9.26 2.82
C ALA A 287 -24.62 -9.44 3.21
N GLN A 288 -25.00 -9.08 4.45
CA GLN A 288 -26.39 -9.05 4.90
C GLN A 288 -27.21 -7.95 4.20
N ARG A 289 -26.68 -6.72 4.09
CA ARG A 289 -27.37 -5.61 3.40
C ARG A 289 -27.57 -5.89 1.91
N ASN A 290 -26.55 -6.43 1.25
CA ASN A 290 -26.67 -6.84 -0.15
C ASN A 290 -27.63 -8.03 -0.30
N SER A 291 -27.72 -8.94 0.69
CA SER A 291 -28.80 -9.94 0.72
C SER A 291 -30.19 -9.33 0.67
N PHE A 292 -30.39 -8.25 1.42
CA PHE A 292 -31.69 -7.62 1.54
C PHE A 292 -32.03 -6.89 0.24
N LYS A 293 -31.04 -6.27 -0.41
CA LYS A 293 -31.18 -5.72 -1.76
C LYS A 293 -31.48 -6.82 -2.79
N ASP A 294 -30.73 -7.91 -2.78
CA ASP A 294 -30.93 -9.06 -3.68
C ASP A 294 -32.30 -9.70 -3.44
N ALA A 295 -32.74 -9.80 -2.19
CA ALA A 295 -34.07 -10.28 -1.82
C ALA A 295 -35.17 -9.29 -2.26
N LEU A 296 -34.97 -7.98 -2.11
CA LEU A 296 -35.90 -6.95 -2.58
C LEU A 296 -36.02 -6.97 -4.10
N ILE A 297 -34.90 -7.07 -4.82
CA ILE A 297 -34.86 -7.26 -6.28
C ILE A 297 -35.58 -8.56 -6.65
N ALA A 298 -35.35 -9.66 -5.91
CA ALA A 298 -36.08 -10.89 -6.09
C ALA A 298 -37.59 -10.69 -5.84
N PHE A 299 -38.03 -9.97 -4.82
CA PHE A 299 -39.45 -9.64 -4.60
C PHE A 299 -40.05 -8.78 -5.73
N VAL A 300 -39.29 -7.83 -6.28
CA VAL A 300 -39.70 -7.04 -7.46
C VAL A 300 -39.85 -7.92 -8.71
N LEU A 301 -38.94 -8.89 -8.90
CA LEU A 301 -39.02 -9.86 -10.00
C LEU A 301 -40.10 -10.92 -9.79
N ILE A 302 -40.34 -11.35 -8.54
CA ILE A 302 -41.39 -12.30 -8.14
C ILE A 302 -42.78 -11.63 -8.15
N GLY A 303 -42.84 -10.29 -8.01
CA GLY A 303 -44.03 -9.46 -8.13
C GLY A 303 -44.66 -9.39 -9.52
N GLY A 304 -44.09 -10.10 -10.51
CA GLY A 304 -44.73 -10.41 -11.79
C GLY A 304 -45.49 -11.76 -11.85
N ALA A 305 -45.71 -12.45 -10.71
CA ALA A 305 -46.32 -13.78 -10.49
C ALA A 305 -45.36 -14.98 -10.80
N VAL A 306 -45.22 -16.09 -10.04
CA VAL A 306 -45.86 -16.71 -8.84
C VAL A 306 -44.84 -17.58 -8.06
N TYR A 307 -44.88 -17.49 -6.71
CA TYR A 307 -44.56 -18.35 -5.54
C TYR A 307 -43.37 -19.34 -5.37
N SER A 308 -42.68 -19.11 -4.23
CA SER A 308 -42.20 -19.97 -3.11
C SER A 308 -41.15 -21.10 -3.24
N VAL A 309 -40.10 -21.01 -2.40
CA VAL A 309 -39.52 -22.16 -1.67
C VAL A 309 -39.23 -21.78 -0.21
N ALA A 310 -39.71 -22.63 0.71
CA ALA A 310 -39.58 -22.54 2.15
C ALA A 310 -38.24 -23.11 2.66
N VAL A 311 -37.76 -22.56 3.79
CA VAL A 311 -36.67 -23.10 4.60
C VAL A 311 -37.28 -24.11 5.59
N ASN A 312 -37.52 -25.36 5.18
CA ASN A 312 -37.75 -26.49 6.10
C ASN A 312 -37.58 -27.85 5.37
N PRO A 313 -36.91 -28.89 5.93
CA PRO A 313 -36.55 -30.11 5.20
C PRO A 313 -37.66 -31.16 4.94
N GLU A 314 -38.93 -30.95 5.33
CA GLU A 314 -39.96 -32.02 5.30
C GLU A 314 -41.09 -31.88 4.26
N LEU A 315 -41.01 -30.98 3.27
CA LEU A 315 -42.01 -30.95 2.19
C LEU A 315 -41.38 -31.02 0.80
N MET A 316 -41.67 -32.11 0.09
CA MET A 316 -41.46 -32.29 -1.35
C MET A 316 -42.81 -32.21 -2.08
N LEU A 317 -42.91 -31.40 -3.12
CA LEU A 317 -43.98 -31.49 -4.13
C LEU A 317 -43.57 -30.82 -5.46
N GLY A 318 -43.47 -31.63 -6.52
CA GLY A 318 -43.86 -31.36 -7.92
C GLY A 318 -43.09 -30.34 -8.78
N GLY A 319 -42.72 -30.73 -10.02
CA GLY A 319 -42.01 -29.91 -11.05
C GLY A 319 -42.81 -28.71 -11.61
N THR A 320 -42.35 -27.90 -12.59
CA THR A 320 -41.41 -28.06 -13.71
C THR A 320 -40.90 -26.68 -14.18
N ILE A 321 -39.62 -26.60 -14.57
CA ILE A 321 -38.89 -25.65 -15.47
C ILE A 321 -39.29 -24.16 -15.50
N VAL A 322 -38.35 -23.29 -15.06
CA VAL A 322 -38.14 -21.94 -15.64
C VAL A 322 -36.66 -21.77 -15.99
N GLY A 323 -36.40 -21.52 -17.27
CA GLY A 323 -35.09 -21.53 -17.91
C GLY A 323 -34.17 -20.36 -17.54
N MET A 324 -32.88 -20.70 -17.47
CA MET A 324 -31.65 -19.89 -17.52
C MET A 324 -31.47 -18.64 -16.62
N ILE A 325 -32.51 -17.92 -16.20
CA ILE A 325 -32.38 -16.77 -15.27
C ILE A 325 -32.30 -17.24 -13.81
N GLY A 326 -33.01 -18.32 -13.46
CA GLY A 326 -32.97 -18.91 -12.10
C GLY A 326 -31.63 -19.54 -11.72
N VAL A 327 -30.87 -20.06 -12.70
CA VAL A 327 -29.57 -20.70 -12.45
C VAL A 327 -28.50 -19.66 -12.10
N GLY A 328 -28.48 -18.51 -12.78
CA GLY A 328 -27.60 -17.39 -12.42
C GLY A 328 -27.90 -16.83 -11.03
N PHE A 329 -29.17 -16.78 -10.64
CA PHE A 329 -29.59 -16.31 -9.32
C PHE A 329 -29.25 -17.32 -8.22
N LEU A 330 -29.48 -18.62 -8.44
CA LEU A 330 -29.07 -19.69 -7.52
C LEU A 330 -27.55 -19.75 -7.37
N PHE A 331 -26.79 -19.52 -8.45
CA PHE A 331 -25.34 -19.44 -8.40
C PHE A 331 -24.87 -18.23 -7.59
N THR A 332 -25.46 -17.05 -7.81
CA THR A 332 -25.15 -15.82 -7.06
C THR A 332 -25.52 -15.96 -5.58
N ALA A 333 -26.70 -16.53 -5.28
CA ALA A 333 -27.13 -16.83 -3.92
C ALA A 333 -26.21 -17.86 -3.24
N SER A 334 -25.75 -18.88 -3.97
CA SER A 334 -24.80 -19.88 -3.48
C SER A 334 -23.42 -19.28 -3.20
N VAL A 335 -22.89 -18.45 -4.11
CA VAL A 335 -21.63 -17.72 -3.90
C VAL A 335 -21.74 -16.77 -2.71
N ASN A 336 -22.86 -16.07 -2.56
CA ASN A 336 -23.11 -15.16 -1.44
C ASN A 336 -23.27 -15.91 -0.12
N PHE A 337 -23.99 -17.03 -0.09
CA PHE A 337 -24.09 -17.92 1.07
C PHE A 337 -22.72 -18.45 1.46
N TRP A 338 -21.91 -18.87 0.50
CA TRP A 338 -20.59 -19.44 0.76
C TRP A 338 -19.59 -18.38 1.25
N ARG A 339 -19.67 -17.15 0.73
CA ARG A 339 -18.94 -15.98 1.28
C ARG A 339 -19.36 -15.67 2.72
N ARG A 340 -20.66 -15.70 3.04
CA ARG A 340 -21.18 -15.51 4.42
C ARG A 340 -20.68 -16.60 5.36
N TRP A 341 -20.81 -17.86 4.95
CA TRP A 341 -20.36 -18.99 5.74
C TRP A 341 -18.85 -18.89 6.02
N ARG A 342 -18.02 -18.62 5.00
CA ARG A 342 -16.58 -18.38 5.20
C ARG A 342 -16.28 -17.20 6.12
N ALA A 343 -17.00 -16.08 6.00
CA ALA A 343 -16.81 -14.92 6.87
C ALA A 343 -17.15 -15.24 8.34
N VAL A 344 -18.26 -15.95 8.58
CA VAL A 344 -18.68 -16.38 9.91
C VAL A 344 -17.70 -17.40 10.51
N GLN A 345 -17.25 -18.39 9.73
CA GLN A 345 -16.25 -19.35 10.21
C GLN A 345 -14.93 -18.66 10.58
N ARG A 346 -14.49 -17.68 9.78
CA ARG A 346 -13.28 -16.89 10.08
C ARG A 346 -13.43 -16.00 11.31
N ALA A 347 -14.60 -15.38 11.51
CA ALA A 347 -14.86 -14.58 12.70
C ALA A 347 -14.87 -15.43 13.98
N LYS A 348 -15.56 -16.59 13.94
CA LYS A 348 -15.57 -17.55 15.06
C LYS A 348 -14.19 -18.09 15.39
N GLN A 349 -13.35 -18.34 14.39
CA GLN A 349 -11.96 -18.76 14.60
C GLN A 349 -11.14 -17.70 15.36
N VAL A 350 -11.30 -16.42 14.99
CA VAL A 350 -10.61 -15.31 15.68
C VAL A 350 -11.16 -15.14 17.11
N GLU A 351 -12.46 -15.27 17.32
CA GLU A 351 -13.07 -15.22 18.67
C GLU A 351 -12.59 -16.39 19.55
N SER A 352 -12.48 -17.62 19.02
CA SER A 352 -11.95 -18.76 19.78
C SER A 352 -10.49 -18.59 20.15
N GLU A 353 -9.69 -17.97 19.28
CA GLU A 353 -8.29 -17.62 19.57
C GLU A 353 -8.17 -16.51 20.62
N ASN A 354 -9.20 -15.67 20.81
CA ASN A 354 -9.24 -14.65 21.86
C ASN A 354 -9.66 -15.23 23.22
N PHE A 355 -10.63 -16.16 23.25
CA PHE A 355 -11.12 -16.79 24.48
C PHE A 355 -10.07 -17.65 25.19
N LEU A 356 -9.17 -18.28 24.44
CA LEU A 356 -8.07 -19.11 24.93
C LEU A 356 -6.91 -18.32 25.56
N ILE A 357 -6.87 -17.00 25.43
CA ILE A 357 -5.78 -16.14 25.95
C ILE A 357 -6.25 -15.32 27.17
N SER A 358 -7.57 -15.22 27.39
CA SER A 358 -8.15 -14.55 28.56
C SER A 358 -8.35 -15.48 29.77
N HIS A 359 -7.88 -16.72 29.68
CA HIS A 359 -7.80 -17.73 30.75
C HIS A 359 -6.38 -18.28 30.77
#